data_AF-A0A345NVF5-F1
#
_entry.id   AF-A0A345NVF5-F1
#
_cell.length_a   1.000
_cell.length_b   1.000
_cell.length_c   1.000
_cell.angle_alpha   90.00
_cell.angle_beta   90.00
_cell.angle_gamma   90.00
#
_symmetry.space_group_name_H-M   'P 1'
#
loop_
_entity.id
_entity.type
_entity.pdbx_description
1 polymer ?
#
loop_
_entity_poly.entity_id
_entity_poly.type
_entity_poly.pdbx_seq_one_letter_code
_entity_poly.pdbx_strand_id
1 'polypeptide(L)' 'MNLLVIIFGLIAILAVFGTVQAFKERNLLSIVFNVVTVVVIGGFTIATVIYAGYPPQLHK' A
#
# COMPACT_ATOMS: atom_id res chain seq x y z
N MET A 1 -15.39 1.37 -8.30
CA MET A 1 -14.20 0.72 -7.70
C MET A 1 -13.43 1.76 -6.85
N ASN A 2 -13.96 2.18 -5.69
CA ASN A 2 -13.33 3.28 -4.93
C ASN A 2 -12.83 2.89 -3.53
N LEU A 3 -13.47 1.94 -2.86
CA LEU A 3 -13.08 1.57 -1.49
C LEU A 3 -11.77 0.77 -1.42
N LEU A 4 -11.51 -0.09 -2.42
CA LEU A 4 -10.31 -0.93 -2.45
C LEU A 4 -9.02 -0.11 -2.53
N VAL A 5 -9.01 0.95 -3.33
CA VAL A 5 -7.84 1.84 -3.47
C VAL A 5 -7.57 2.61 -2.18
N ILE A 6 -8.63 3.07 -1.50
CA ILE A 6 -8.50 3.69 -0.18
C ILE A 6 -7.93 2.69 0.83
N ILE A 7 -8.49 1.48 0.90
CA ILE A 7 -8.04 0.44 1.83
C ILE A 7 -6.57 0.09 1.56
N PHE A 8 -6.19 -0.10 0.31
CA PHE A 8 -4.81 -0.42 -0.06
C PHE A 8 -3.84 0.74 0.21
N GLY A 9 -4.27 1.99 -0.02
CA GLY A 9 -3.50 3.17 0.38
C GLY A 9 -3.28 3.25 1.89
N LEU A 10 -4.32 2.97 2.69
CA LEU A 10 -4.20 2.93 4.15
C LEU A 10 -3.28 1.79 4.61
N ILE A 11 -3.40 0.60 4.02
CA ILE A 11 -2.52 -0.54 4.32
C ILE A 11 -1.06 -0.18 3.98
N ALA A 12 -0.81 0.47 2.85
CA ALA A 12 0.55 0.89 2.46
C ALA A 12 1.15 1.88 3.47
N ILE A 13 0.36 2.85 3.94
CA ILE A 13 0.79 3.81 4.96
C ILE A 13 1.09 3.09 6.28
N LEU A 14 0.20 2.20 6.74
CA LEU A 14 0.38 1.43 7.97
C LEU A 14 1.59 0.49 7.88
N ALA A 15 1.87 -0.09 6.72
CA ALA A 15 3.04 -0.94 6.50
C ALA A 15 4.37 -0.16 6.60
N VAL A 16 4.40 1.13 6.24
CA VAL A 16 5.57 2.00 6.49
C VAL A 16 5.80 2.15 7.99
N PHE A 17 4.76 2.45 8.77
CA PHE A 17 4.87 2.54 10.23
C PHE A 17 5.25 1.20 10.87
N GLY A 18 4.67 0.10 10.40
CA GLY A 18 5.03 -1.26 10.82
C GLY A 18 6.48 -1.63 10.52
N THR A 19 7.02 -1.15 9.39
CA THR A 19 8.45 -1.33 9.04
C THR A 19 9.35 -0.64 10.07
N VAL A 20 9.04 0.61 10.44
CA VAL A 20 9.82 1.37 11.44
C VAL A 20 9.79 0.67 12.82
N GLN A 21 8.62 0.17 13.22
CA GLN A 21 8.51 -0.59 14.47
C GLN A 21 9.29 -1.92 14.41
N ALA A 22 9.23 -2.63 13.28
CA ALA A 22 9.91 -3.91 13.09
C ALA A 22 11.45 -3.78 13.18
N PHE A 23 12.01 -2.63 12.76
CA PHE A 23 13.42 -2.30 12.98
C PHE A 23 13.78 -2.19 14.46
N LYS A 24 12.90 -1.59 15.28
CA LYS A 24 13.10 -1.47 16.73
C LYS A 24 13.06 -2.83 17.43
N GLU A 25 12.18 -3.72 16.97
CA GLU A 25 12.02 -5.08 17.52
C GLU A 25 13.04 -6.08 16.95
N ARG A 26 13.91 -5.66 16.02
CA ARG A 26 14.85 -6.52 15.26
C ARG A 26 14.19 -7.73 14.61
N ASN A 27 12.93 -7.60 14.23
CA ASN A 27 12.17 -8.67 13.60
C ASN A 27 12.39 -8.65 12.09
N LEU A 28 13.39 -9.41 11.63
CA LEU A 28 13.77 -9.47 10.21
C LEU A 28 12.62 -9.91 9.30
N LEU A 29 11.81 -10.87 9.74
CA LEU A 29 10.67 -11.37 8.96
C LEU A 29 9.62 -10.27 8.77
N SER A 30 9.31 -9.54 9.85
CA SER A 30 8.37 -8.42 9.80
C SER A 30 8.88 -7.27 8.94
N ILE A 31 10.19 -6.97 8.97
CA ILE A 31 10.79 -5.96 8.09
C ILE A 31 10.59 -6.34 6.62
N VAL A 32 10.98 -7.56 6.23
CA VAL A 32 10.85 -8.02 4.84
C VAL A 32 9.39 -8.02 4.40
N PHE A 33 8.50 -8.53 5.24
CA PHE A 33 7.07 -8.61 4.91
C PHE A 33 6.42 -7.23 4.77
N ASN A 34 6.74 -6.29 5.66
CA ASN A 34 6.22 -4.92 5.55
C ASN A 34 6.79 -4.20 4.32
N VAL A 35 8.08 -4.35 4.02
CA VAL A 35 8.69 -3.74 2.82
C VAL A 35 8.05 -4.28 1.55
N VAL A 36 7.86 -5.60 1.44
CA VAL A 36 7.17 -6.21 0.30
C VAL A 36 5.73 -5.70 0.20
N THR A 37 5.03 -5.57 1.34
CA THR A 37 3.67 -5.02 1.38
C THR A 37 3.63 -3.59 0.85
N VAL A 38 4.54 -2.72 1.26
CA VAL A 38 4.63 -1.33 0.76
C VAL A 38 4.88 -1.31 -0.74
N VAL A 39 5.80 -2.13 -1.25
CA VAL A 39 6.12 -2.16 -2.68
C VAL A 39 4.94 -2.68 -3.52
N VAL A 40 4.31 -3.78 -3.10
CA VAL A 40 3.25 -4.42 -3.88
C VAL A 40 1.92 -3.68 -3.73
N ILE A 41 1.45 -3.49 -2.50
CA ILE A 41 0.14 -2.85 -2.23
C ILE A 41 0.22 -1.35 -2.49
N GLY A 42 1.29 -0.69 -2.06
CA GLY A 42 1.52 0.74 -2.33
C GLY A 42 1.73 0.99 -3.82
N GLY A 43 2.55 0.18 -4.49
CA GLY A 43 2.76 0.26 -5.94
C GLY A 43 1.46 0.06 -6.73
N PHE A 44 0.65 -0.93 -6.38
CA PHE A 44 -0.67 -1.15 -6.99
C PHE A 44 -1.61 0.04 -6.76
N THR A 45 -1.62 0.61 -5.56
CA THR A 45 -2.44 1.79 -5.24
C THR A 45 -2.04 2.97 -6.12
N ILE A 46 -0.74 3.27 -6.21
CA ILE A 46 -0.20 4.35 -7.04
C ILE A 46 -0.54 4.11 -8.52
N ALA A 47 -0.30 2.89 -9.02
CA ALA A 47 -0.62 2.54 -10.39
C ALA A 47 -2.12 2.71 -10.69
N THR A 48 -3.00 2.34 -9.76
CA THR A 48 -4.44 2.52 -9.93
C THR A 48 -4.82 4.00 -9.97
N VAL A 49 -4.27 4.82 -9.06
CA VAL A 49 -4.53 6.26 -9.04
C VAL A 49 -4.05 6.94 -10.32
N ILE A 50 -2.88 6.58 -10.83
CA ILE A 50 -2.27 7.21 -12.02
C ILE A 50 -2.93 6.72 -13.31
N TYR A 51 -3.07 5.41 -13.51
CA TYR A 51 -3.47 4.83 -14.79
C TYR A 51 -4.98 4.60 -14.92
N ALA A 52 -5.68 4.29 -13.83
CA ALA A 52 -7.12 4.05 -13.86
C ALA A 52 -7.95 5.29 -13.47
N GLY A 53 -7.31 6.29 -12.87
CA GLY A 53 -7.97 7.48 -12.33
C GLY A 53 -8.74 7.20 -11.04
N TYR A 54 -8.95 8.24 -10.24
CA TYR A 54 -9.77 8.17 -9.03
C TYR A 54 -10.69 9.40 -8.93
N PRO A 55 -12.01 9.27 -9.15
CA PRO A 55 -12.75 8.03 -9.45
C PRO A 55 -12.46 7.51 -10.88
N PRO A 56 -12.46 6.17 -11.09
CA PRO A 56 -12.31 5.59 -12.41
C PRO A 56 -13.47 6.08 -13.28
N GLN A 57 -13.12 6.65 -14.45
CA GLN A 57 -14.10 7.22 -15.35
C GLN A 57 -15.10 6.12 -15.74
N LEU A 58 -16.37 6.32 -15.37
CA LEU A 58 -17.44 5.50 -15.93
C LEU A 58 -17.37 5.67 -17.45
N HIS A 59 -17.28 4.55 -18.17
CA HIS A 59 -17.55 4.55 -19.61
C HIS A 59 -18.91 5.23 -19.80
N LYS A 60 -18.96 6.28 -20.64
CA LYS A 60 -20.22 6.85 -21.14
C LYS A 60 -20.90 5.84 -22.06
#